data_AF-A0A2V8S873-F1
#
_entry.id   AF-A0A2V8S873-F1
#
_cell.length_a   1.000
_cell.length_b   1.000
_cell.length_c   1.000
_cell.angle_alpha   90.00
_cell.angle_beta   90.00
_cell.angle_gamma   90.00
#
_symmetry.space_group_name_H-M   'P 1'
#
loop_
_entity.id
_entity.type
_entity.pdbx_description
1 polymer ?
#
loop_
_entity_poly.entity_id
_entity_poly.type
_entity_poly.pdbx_seq_one_letter_code
_entity_poly.pdbx_strand_id
1 'polypeptide(L)' 'DHRMAMAFAVAGLRVPGIVIHDPGCVSKSFPTFWELFDRLASAPA' A
#
# COMPACT_ATOMS: atom_id res chain seq x y z
N ASP A 1 9.61 0.43 7.60
CA ASP A 1 10.00 1.59 6.77
C ASP A 1 8.83 1.92 5.86
N HIS A 2 8.37 3.17 5.81
CA HIS A 2 7.19 3.55 5.04
C HIS A 2 7.34 3.23 3.54
N ARG A 3 8.55 3.34 2.98
CA ARG A 3 8.82 3.08 1.56
C ARG A 3 8.67 1.61 1.24
N MET A 4 9.18 0.74 2.11
CA MET A 4 9.03 -0.71 1.94
C MET A 4 7.55 -1.11 2.00
N ALA A 5 6.77 -0.56 2.93
CA ALA A 5 5.33 -0.82 3.00
C ALA A 5 4.61 -0.39 1.72
N MET A 6 4.88 0.83 1.21
CA MET A 6 4.29 1.31 -0.05
C MET A 6 4.71 0.47 -1.27
N ALA A 7 5.98 0.04 -1.33
CA ALA A 7 6.47 -0.81 -2.43
C ALA A 7 5.81 -2.20 -2.42
N PHE A 8 5.66 -2.82 -1.24
CA PHE A 8 4.99 -4.11 -1.13
C PHE A 8 3.48 -4.02 -1.36
N ALA A 9 2.83 -2.88 -1.08
CA ALA A 9 1.44 -2.66 -1.44
C ALA A 9 1.22 -2.78 -2.96
N VAL A 10 2.09 -2.14 -3.75
CA VAL A 10 2.06 -2.26 -5.23
C VAL A 10 2.35 -3.70 -5.67
N ALA A 11 3.38 -4.35 -5.09
CA ALA A 11 3.70 -5.74 -5.42
C ALA A 11 2.53 -6.71 -5.13
N GLY A 12 1.77 -6.45 -4.05
CA GLY A 12 0.61 -7.23 -3.62
C GLY A 12 -0.56 -7.21 -4.61
N LEU A 13 -0.61 -6.23 -5.54
CA LEU A 13 -1.62 -6.22 -6.61
C LEU A 13 -1.46 -7.38 -7.59
N ARG A 14 -0.24 -7.94 -7.71
CA ARG A 14 0.05 -9.01 -8.68
C ARG A 14 0.50 -10.32 -8.05
N VAL A 15 1.09 -10.27 -6.86
CA VAL A 15 1.62 -11.43 -6.14
C VAL A 15 0.69 -11.79 -4.98
N PRO A 16 -0.04 -12.92 -5.04
CA PRO A 16 -0.94 -13.32 -3.97
C PRO A 16 -0.16 -13.69 -2.70
N GLY A 17 -0.76 -13.43 -1.53
CA GLY A 17 -0.23 -13.84 -0.23
C GLY A 17 0.74 -12.85 0.44
N ILE A 18 0.93 -11.65 -0.11
CA ILE A 18 1.70 -10.59 0.57
C ILE A 18 0.88 -10.03 1.74
N VAL A 19 1.48 -10.03 2.94
CA VAL A 19 0.91 -9.43 4.16
C VAL A 19 1.89 -8.41 4.70
N ILE A 20 1.42 -7.18 4.93
CA ILE A 20 2.20 -6.11 5.55
C ILE A 20 1.82 -6.05 7.03
N HIS A 21 2.76 -6.39 7.92
CA HIS A 21 2.49 -6.50 9.36
C HIS A 21 2.34 -5.14 10.08
N ASP A 22 2.99 -4.09 9.58
CA ASP A 22 2.89 -2.72 10.11
C ASP A 22 2.53 -1.74 8.99
N PRO A 23 1.27 -1.76 8.51
CA PRO A 23 0.83 -0.86 7.45
C PRO A 23 0.73 0.60 7.93
N GLY A 24 0.65 0.83 9.25
CA GLY A 24 0.56 2.17 9.84
C GLY A 24 1.85 2.99 9.71
N CYS A 25 3.00 2.35 9.49
CA CYS A 25 4.27 3.06 9.36
C CYS A 25 4.32 4.06 8.19
N VAL A 26 3.44 3.92 7.19
CA VAL A 26 3.32 4.87 6.06
C VAL A 26 3.01 6.29 6.50
N SER A 27 2.30 6.45 7.63
CA SER A 27 1.92 7.74 8.18
C SER A 27 3.10 8.63 8.58
N LYS A 28 4.31 8.07 8.66
CA LYS A 28 5.54 8.85 8.86
C LYS A 28 5.78 9.90 7.75
N SER A 29 5.37 9.62 6.52
CA SER A 29 5.57 10.52 5.37
C SER A 29 4.33 10.72 4.52
N PHE A 30 3.39 9.78 4.56
CA PHE A 30 2.19 9.80 3.73
C PHE A 30 0.96 9.24 4.49
N PRO A 31 0.36 10.03 5.40
CA PRO A 31 -0.77 9.59 6.23
C PRO A 31 -2.01 9.11 5.47
N THR A 32 -2.23 9.62 4.26
CA THR A 32 -3.39 9.29 3.42
C THR A 32 -3.09 8.24 2.34
N PHE A 33 -1.95 7.54 2.43
CA PHE A 33 -1.50 6.59 1.41
C PHE A 33 -2.56 5.52 1.07
N TRP A 34 -3.09 4.83 2.09
CA TRP A 34 -4.03 3.71 1.88
C TRP A 34 -5.34 4.13 1.24
N GLU A 35 -5.89 5.28 1.65
CA GLU A 35 -7.10 5.84 1.04
C GLU A 35 -6.91 6.12 -0.46
N LEU A 36 -5.78 6.75 -0.82
CA LEU A 36 -5.48 7.03 -2.23
C LEU A 36 -5.18 5.75 -3.01
N PHE A 37 -4.43 4.82 -2.41
CA PHE A 37 -4.07 3.55 -3.03
C PHE A 37 -5.32 2.72 -3.36
N ASP A 38 -6.28 2.60 -2.44
CA ASP A 38 -7.53 1.89 -2.66
C ASP A 38 -8.37 2.53 -3.77
N ARG A 39 -8.39 3.87 -3.85
CA ARG A 39 -9.06 4.59 -4.95
C ARG A 39 -8.44 4.30 -6.32
N LEU A 40 -7.13 4.11 -6.38
CA LEU A 40 -6.43 3.76 -7.62
C LEU A 40 -6.58 2.28 -7.97
N ALA A 41 -6.53 1.39 -6.97
CA ALA A 41 -6.65 -0.05 -7.16
C ALA A 41 -8.08 -0.48 -7.55
N SER A 42 -9.09 0.30 -7.17
CA SER A 42 -10.50 0.06 -7.51
C SER A 42 -10.98 0.77 -8.79
N ALA A 43 -10.11 1.56 -9.44
CA ALA A 43 -10.44 2.18 -10.71
C ALA A 43 -10.53 1.11 -11.82
N PRO A 44 -11.55 1.13 -12.69
CA PRO A 44 -11.60 0.25 -13.86
C PRO A 44 -10.42 0.55 -14.78
N ALA A 45 -9.81 -0.51 -15.33
CA ALA A 45 -8.65 -0.45 -16.21
C ALA A 45 -8.94 0.21 -17.58
#